data_AF-A0A3L8BLZ7-F1
#
_entry.id   AF-A0A3L8BLZ7-F1
#
_cell.length_a   1.000
_cell.length_b   1.000
_cell.length_c   1.000
_cell.angle_alpha   90.00
_cell.angle_beta   90.00
_cell.angle_gamma   90.00
#
_symmetry.space_group_name_H-M   'P 1'
#
loop_
_entity.id
_entity.type
_entity.pdbx_description
1 polymer ?
#
loop_
_entity_poly.entity_id
_entity_poly.type
_entity_poly.pdbx_seq_one_letter_code
_entity_poly.pdbx_strand_id
1 'polypeptide(L)' 'MRKIKSTTTHLHSALVLSGGGARAAYQVGVLKAIADIMPESTRNPFGIISGTS' A
#
# COMPACT_ATOMS: atom_id res chain seq x y z
N MET A 1 -3.32 27.83 16.71
CA MET A 1 -3.25 27.36 15.30
C MET A 1 -2.62 25.97 15.26
N ARG A 2 -3.38 24.92 14.90
CA ARG A 2 -2.83 23.56 14.72
C ARG A 2 -2.05 23.53 13.40
N LYS A 3 -0.72 23.33 13.45
CA LYS A 3 0.05 22.96 12.26
C LYS A 3 -0.49 21.63 11.74
N ILE A 4 -1.24 21.67 10.65
CA ILE A 4 -1.61 20.49 9.90
C ILE A 4 -0.28 19.92 9.38
N LYS A 5 0.20 18.81 9.97
CA LYS A 5 1.38 18.10 9.45
C LYS A 5 1.05 17.72 8.01
N SER A 6 1.76 18.32 7.06
CA SER A 6 1.68 17.99 5.63
C SER A 6 1.81 16.49 5.51
N THR A 7 0.70 15.85 5.17
CA THR A 7 0.63 14.40 5.12
C THR A 7 1.04 14.03 3.71
N THR A 8 2.33 13.83 3.51
CA THR A 8 2.91 13.52 2.21
C THR A 8 2.47 12.13 1.78
N THR A 9 1.43 12.03 0.98
CA THR A 9 1.21 10.82 0.19
C THR A 9 2.39 10.73 -0.77
N HIS A 10 3.18 9.65 -0.69
CA HIS A 10 4.35 9.47 -1.56
C HIS A 10 3.88 9.12 -2.98
N LEU A 11 3.43 10.13 -3.73
CA LEU A 11 2.95 9.97 -5.11
C LEU A 11 3.99 9.37 -6.07
N HIS A 12 5.25 9.27 -5.65
CA HIS A 12 6.35 8.69 -6.42
C HIS A 12 6.47 7.16 -6.30
N SER A 13 5.63 6.50 -5.50
CA SER A 13 5.65 5.03 -5.33
C SER A 13 4.40 4.39 -5.93
N ALA A 14 4.61 3.29 -6.66
CA ALA A 14 3.55 2.49 -7.28
C ALA A 14 3.59 1.04 -6.77
N LEU A 15 2.41 0.42 -6.65
CA LEU A 15 2.26 -1.00 -6.33
C LEU A 15 1.79 -1.74 -7.59
N VAL A 16 2.53 -2.77 -7.99
CA VAL A 16 2.17 -3.66 -9.09
C VAL A 16 1.85 -5.04 -8.54
N LEU A 17 0.60 -5.47 -8.72
CA LEU A 17 0.11 -6.80 -8.36
C LEU A 17 0.13 -7.68 -9.60
N SER A 18 1.12 -8.56 -9.70
CA SER A 18 1.18 -9.49 -10.82
C SER A 18 0.01 -10.47 -10.76
N GLY A 19 -0.44 -10.87 -11.94
CA GLY A 19 -1.35 -11.98 -12.13
C GLY A 19 -0.84 -13.29 -11.54
N GLY A 20 -1.74 -14.22 -11.25
CA GLY A 20 -1.37 -15.47 -10.59
C GLY A 20 -2.52 -16.37 -10.13
N GLY A 21 -3.77 -15.97 -10.37
CA GLY A 21 -4.96 -16.69 -9.88
C GLY A 21 -4.94 -16.83 -8.35
N ALA A 22 -5.28 -18.01 -7.83
CA ALA A 22 -5.31 -18.26 -6.39
C ALA A 22 -3.97 -17.97 -5.66
N ARG A 23 -2.84 -18.07 -6.37
CA ARG A 23 -1.50 -17.79 -5.80
C ARG A 23 -1.28 -16.31 -5.48
N ALA A 24 -2.13 -15.41 -6.01
CA ALA A 24 -2.16 -14.01 -5.58
C ALA A 24 -2.42 -13.87 -4.06
N ALA A 25 -2.91 -14.90 -3.38
CA ALA A 25 -2.99 -14.90 -1.92
C ALA A 25 -1.64 -14.60 -1.23
N TYR A 26 -0.50 -14.96 -1.83
CA TYR A 26 0.81 -14.64 -1.27
C TYR A 26 1.07 -13.13 -1.22
N GLN A 27 0.81 -12.42 -2.31
CA GLN A 27 0.96 -10.95 -2.33
C GLN A 27 -0.01 -10.26 -1.36
N VAL A 28 -1.23 -10.80 -1.22
CA VAL A 28 -2.20 -10.31 -0.21
C VAL A 28 -1.69 -10.52 1.21
N GLY A 29 -1.13 -11.70 1.50
CA GLY A 29 -0.53 -12.00 2.80
C GLY A 29 0.63 -11.07 3.16
N VAL A 30 1.50 -10.78 2.19
CA VAL A 30 2.61 -9.82 2.36
C VAL A 30 2.08 -8.42 2.64
N LEU A 31 1.13 -7.92 1.86
CA LEU A 31 0.55 -6.59 2.08
C LEU A 31 -0.16 -6.48 3.44
N LYS A 32 -0.81 -7.56 3.88
CA LYS A 32 -1.44 -7.62 5.19
C LYS A 32 -0.41 -7.56 6.32
N ALA A 33 0.66 -8.35 6.24
CA ALA A 33 1.74 -8.31 7.22
C ALA A 33 2.40 -6.91 7.28
N ILE A 34 2.60 -6.26 6.13
CA ILE A 34 3.10 -4.88 6.08
C ILE A 34 2.12 -3.92 6.78
N ALA A 35 0.82 -4.03 6.51
CA ALA A 35 -0.19 -3.19 7.15
C ALA A 35 -0.21 -3.36 8.67
N ASP A 36 -0.05 -4.59 9.17
CA ASP A 36 -0.03 -4.91 10.60
C ASP A 36 1.20 -4.32 11.33
N ILE A 37 2.32 -4.10 10.61
CA ILE A 37 3.55 -3.51 11.16
C ILE A 37 3.48 -1.96 11.19
N MET A 38 2.70 -1.35 10.29
CA MET A 38 2.67 0.11 10.15
C MET A 38 1.79 0.77 11.22
N PRO A 39 2.10 2.01 11.65
CA PRO A 39 1.21 2.77 12.53
C PRO A 39 -0.19 2.91 11.94
N GLU A 40 -1.25 2.86 12.76
CA GLU A 40 -2.65 2.95 12.29
C GLU A 40 -2.97 4.23 11.49
N SER A 41 -2.25 5.32 11.75
CA SER A 41 -2.41 6.59 11.02
C SER A 41 -1.69 6.61 9.66
N THR A 42 -1.02 5.52 9.30
CA THR A 42 -0.33 5.36 8.02
C THR A 42 -1.36 5.32 6.91
N ARG A 43 -1.26 6.27 5.99
CA ARG A 43 -2.03 6.22 4.76
C ARG A 43 -1.33 5.33 3.75
N ASN A 44 -2.11 4.74 2.84
CA ASN A 44 -1.57 3.97 1.74
C ASN A 44 -0.46 4.78 1.02
N PRO A 45 0.78 4.27 0.98
CA PRO A 45 1.91 4.99 0.40
C PRO A 45 1.94 4.96 -1.12
N PHE A 46 1.14 4.10 -1.77
CA PHE A 46 1.15 3.90 -3.21
C PHE A 46 0.16 4.84 -3.89
N GLY A 47 0.69 5.84 -4.60
CA GLY A 47 -0.12 6.78 -5.40
C GLY A 47 -0.70 6.14 -6.66
N ILE A 48 -0.12 5.04 -7.11
CA ILE A 48 -0.56 4.26 -8.28
C ILE A 48 -0.63 2.79 -7.87
N ILE A 49 -1.75 2.13 -8.20
CA ILE A 49 -1.93 0.70 -8.01
C ILE A 49 -2.31 0.11 -9.35
N SER A 50 -1.56 -0.88 -9.82
CA SER A 50 -1.85 -1.64 -11.03
C SER A 50 -1.90 -3.12 -10.70
N GLY A 51 -2.77 -3.86 -11.37
CA GLY A 51 -2.91 -5.29 -11.16
C GLY A 51 -3.32 -6.02 -12.44
N THR A 52 -2.88 -7.27 -12.57
CA THR A 52 -3.33 -8.21 -13.60
C THR A 52 -3.86 -9.49 -12.96
N SER A 53 -4.59 -10.32 -13.73
CA SER A 53 -5.25 -11.55 -13.25
C SER A 53 -4.30 -12.73 -13.08
#